data_AF-A0A7Y7U612-F1
#
_entry.id   AF-A0A7Y7U612-F1
#
_cell.length_a   1.000
_cell.length_b   1.000
_cell.length_c   1.000
_cell.angle_alpha   90.00
_cell.angle_beta   90.00
_cell.angle_gamma   90.00
#
_symmetry.space_group_name_H-M   'P 1'
#
loop_
_entity.id
_entity.type
_entity.pdbx_description
1 polymer ?
#
loop_
_entity_poly.entity_id
_entity_poly.type
_entity_poly.pdbx_seq_one_letter_code
_entity_poly.pdbx_strand_id
1 'polypeptide(L)'
;MEPYKYEFHYSRSSIFADLVLGAFVLFIGIVLCFWSKIWVGVLCVLVGGFGVWRVILRGLASGPQLKIGQQGLWTVSTGALKWSEAIVKIEHELTSKGMSIAYVVLRKRKMQNQELARFRVDDLDVDPKSLPFHIRECMRK
;
A
#
# COMPACT_ATOMS: atom_id res chain seq x y z
N MET A 1 26.51 8.25 -5.11
CA MET A 1 26.37 6.80 -4.81
C MET A 1 24.90 6.56 -4.60
N GLU A 2 24.21 5.96 -5.56
CA GLU A 2 22.80 5.57 -5.41
C GLU A 2 22.76 4.19 -4.73
N PRO A 3 22.34 4.09 -3.46
CA PRO A 3 22.40 2.83 -2.71
C PRO A 3 21.24 1.87 -3.05
N TYR A 4 20.25 2.33 -3.82
CA TYR A 4 19.04 1.59 -4.17
C TYR A 4 18.93 1.45 -5.70
N LYS A 5 18.79 0.20 -6.17
CA LYS A 5 18.72 -0.13 -7.60
C LYS A 5 17.28 -0.09 -8.12
N TYR A 6 16.31 -0.36 -7.26
CA TYR A 6 14.89 -0.37 -7.59
C TYR A 6 14.12 0.50 -6.61
N GLU A 7 13.32 1.43 -7.14
CA GLU A 7 12.43 2.29 -6.35
C GLU A 7 10.98 2.02 -6.79
N PHE A 8 10.15 1.56 -5.86
CA PHE A 8 8.74 1.29 -6.11
C PHE A 8 7.90 2.40 -5.49
N HIS A 9 7.12 3.05 -6.34
CA HIS A 9 6.16 4.09 -5.95
C HIS A 9 4.76 3.49 -5.82
N TYR A 10 3.87 4.25 -5.18
CA TYR A 10 2.44 3.92 -5.21
C TYR A 10 1.93 3.85 -6.65
N SER A 11 1.16 2.82 -6.95
CA SER A 11 0.44 2.72 -8.21
C SER A 11 -0.57 3.86 -8.31
N ARG A 12 -0.35 4.77 -9.28
CA ARG A 12 -1.24 5.93 -9.52
C ARG A 12 -2.68 5.49 -9.82
N SER A 13 -2.88 4.29 -10.36
CA SER A 13 -4.21 3.75 -10.67
C SER A 13 -4.99 3.36 -9.41
N SER A 14 -4.33 2.81 -8.39
CA SER A 14 -4.95 2.50 -7.09
C SER A 14 -5.41 3.77 -6.37
N ILE A 15 -4.55 4.81 -6.37
CA ILE A 15 -4.89 6.14 -5.81
C ILE A 15 -6.10 6.76 -6.56
N PHE A 16 -6.13 6.66 -7.88
CA PHE A 16 -7.23 7.19 -8.69
C PHE A 16 -8.54 6.43 -8.46
N ALA A 17 -8.50 5.11 -8.34
CA ALA A 17 -9.68 4.29 -8.05
C ALA A 17 -10.29 4.64 -6.68
N ASP A 18 -9.46 4.78 -5.63
CA ASP A 18 -9.90 5.21 -4.30
C ASP A 18 -10.49 6.64 -4.34
N LEU A 19 -9.92 7.55 -5.14
CA LEU A 19 -10.45 8.90 -5.32
C LEU A 19 -11.85 8.90 -5.98
N VAL A 20 -12.00 8.15 -7.07
CA VAL A 20 -13.27 8.03 -7.79
C VAL A 20 -14.35 7.43 -6.89
N LEU A 21 -14.01 6.38 -6.14
CA LEU A 21 -14.94 5.72 -5.23
C LEU A 21 -15.33 6.64 -4.07
N GLY A 22 -14.36 7.36 -3.48
CA GLY A 22 -14.62 8.35 -2.43
C GLY A 22 -15.52 9.50 -2.89
N ALA A 23 -15.29 10.03 -4.09
CA ALA A 23 -16.12 11.07 -4.69
C ALA A 23 -17.55 10.59 -4.95
N PHE A 24 -17.72 9.35 -5.41
CA PHE A 24 -19.02 8.74 -5.67
C PHE A 24 -19.84 8.57 -4.38
N VAL A 25 -19.19 8.09 -3.31
CA VAL A 25 -19.82 7.95 -1.99
C VAL A 25 -20.22 9.31 -1.42
N LEU A 26 -19.39 10.35 -1.57
CA LEU A 26 -19.73 11.72 -1.19
C LEU A 26 -20.96 12.21 -1.93
N PHE A 27 -21.01 12.03 -3.26
CA PHE A 27 -22.13 12.48 -4.08
C PHE A 27 -23.44 11.81 -3.65
N ILE A 28 -23.44 10.48 -3.47
CA ILE A 28 -24.60 9.73 -2.96
C ILE A 28 -25.00 10.21 -1.56
N GLY A 29 -24.03 10.43 -0.67
CA GLY A 29 -24.27 10.93 0.69
C GLY A 29 -24.95 12.30 0.69
N ILE A 30 -24.50 13.24 -0.15
CA ILE A 30 -25.11 14.56 -0.31
C ILE A 30 -26.55 14.43 -0.82
N VAL A 31 -26.77 13.64 -1.88
CA VAL A 31 -28.11 13.41 -2.44
C VAL A 31 -29.05 12.82 -1.39
N LEU A 32 -28.62 11.81 -0.62
CA LEU A 32 -29.40 11.20 0.46
C LEU A 32 -29.68 12.19 1.61
N CYS A 33 -28.72 13.07 1.92
CA CYS A 33 -28.90 14.09 2.94
C CYS A 33 -29.99 15.10 2.56
N PHE A 34 -30.04 15.50 1.28
CA PHE A 34 -31.09 16.38 0.76
C PHE A 34 -32.46 15.71 0.67
N TRP A 35 -32.50 14.44 0.25
CA TRP A 35 -33.78 13.75 0.04
C TRP A 35 -34.42 13.23 1.32
N SER A 36 -33.60 12.78 2.28
CA SER A 36 -34.12 11.92 3.34
C SER A 36 -34.23 12.61 4.70
N LYS A 37 -33.53 13.73 4.97
CA LYS A 37 -33.36 14.28 6.34
C LYS A 37 -32.93 13.20 7.37
N ILE A 38 -32.33 12.11 6.90
CA ILE A 38 -31.90 10.98 7.71
C ILE A 38 -30.42 11.20 8.06
N TRP A 39 -30.08 10.98 9.33
CA TRP A 39 -28.72 11.03 9.88
C TRP A 39 -27.70 10.16 9.11
N VAL A 40 -28.16 9.12 8.42
CA VAL A 40 -27.40 8.28 7.48
C VAL A 40 -26.73 9.09 6.37
N GLY A 41 -27.38 10.14 5.85
CA GLY A 41 -26.78 11.01 4.82
C GLY A 41 -25.55 11.75 5.36
N VAL A 42 -25.64 12.28 6.59
CA VAL A 42 -24.52 12.93 7.28
C VAL A 42 -23.37 11.94 7.51
N LEU A 43 -23.69 10.72 7.95
CA LEU A 43 -22.71 9.65 8.12
C LEU A 43 -22.01 9.29 6.79
N CYS A 44 -22.75 9.16 5.69
CA CYS A 44 -22.19 8.91 4.37
C CYS A 44 -21.26 10.06 3.89
N VAL A 45 -21.64 11.32 4.13
CA VAL A 45 -20.79 12.48 3.80
C VAL A 45 -19.51 12.48 4.63
N LEU A 46 -19.59 12.17 5.93
CA LEU A 46 -18.41 12.07 6.80
C LEU A 46 -17.48 10.92 6.36
N VAL A 47 -18.03 9.75 6.05
CA VAL A 47 -17.24 8.60 5.57
C VAL A 47 -16.60 8.89 4.22
N GLY A 48 -17.35 9.45 3.27
CA GLY A 48 -16.83 9.83 1.97
C GLY A 48 -15.75 10.93 2.06
N GLY A 49 -15.99 11.95 2.89
CA GLY A 49 -15.03 13.01 3.17
C GLY A 49 -13.74 12.49 3.81
N PHE A 50 -13.85 11.59 4.78
CA PHE A 50 -12.69 10.92 5.38
C PHE A 50 -11.92 10.07 4.37
N GLY A 51 -12.63 9.40 3.45
CA GLY A 51 -12.03 8.68 2.33
C GLY A 51 -11.19 9.59 1.42
N VAL A 52 -11.78 10.69 0.95
CA VAL A 52 -11.08 11.67 0.10
C VAL A 52 -9.89 12.30 0.82
N TRP A 53 -10.06 12.67 2.10
CA TRP A 53 -8.97 13.20 2.92
C TRP A 53 -7.78 12.22 3.01
N ARG A 54 -8.06 10.92 3.23
CA ARG A 54 -7.03 9.89 3.28
C ARG A 54 -6.33 9.71 1.93
N VAL A 55 -7.05 9.84 0.82
CA VAL A 55 -6.47 9.79 -0.53
C VAL A 55 -5.57 10.99 -0.79
N ILE A 56 -5.99 12.20 -0.39
CA ILE A 56 -5.15 13.42 -0.49
C ILE A 56 -3.86 13.25 0.33
N LEU A 57 -3.96 12.74 1.57
CA LEU A 57 -2.78 12.43 2.38
C LEU A 57 -1.85 11.41 1.70
N ARG A 58 -2.42 10.36 1.08
CA ARG A 58 -1.64 9.36 0.31
C ARG A 58 -1.00 9.95 -0.95
N GLY A 59 -1.71 10.84 -1.65
CA GLY A 59 -1.20 11.53 -2.83
C GLY A 59 -0.10 12.54 -2.50
N LEU A 60 -0.21 13.24 -1.36
CA LEU A 60 0.86 14.11 -0.84
C LEU A 60 2.08 13.29 -0.39
N ALA A 61 1.86 12.07 0.10
CA ALA A 61 2.91 11.10 0.39
C ALA A 61 3.42 10.36 -0.87
N SER A 62 3.64 11.09 -1.98
CA SER A 62 4.21 10.61 -3.26
C SER A 62 5.68 10.13 -3.17
N GLY A 63 6.15 9.79 -1.97
CA GLY A 63 7.44 9.17 -1.77
C GLY A 63 7.44 7.71 -2.23
N PRO A 64 8.61 7.16 -2.58
CA PRO A 64 8.75 5.72 -2.82
C PRO A 64 8.33 4.96 -1.57
N GLN A 65 7.56 3.88 -1.71
CA GLN A 65 7.11 3.07 -0.57
C GLN A 65 8.15 2.03 -0.16
N LEU A 66 8.84 1.50 -1.16
CA LEU A 66 9.80 0.44 -1.04
C LEU A 66 10.95 0.73 -1.99
N LYS A 67 12.14 0.95 -1.44
CA LYS A 67 13.39 0.95 -2.21
C LYS A 67 14.13 -0.35 -1.93
N ILE A 68 14.63 -0.99 -2.97
CA ILE A 68 15.42 -2.21 -2.87
C ILE A 68 16.80 -1.94 -3.49
N GLY A 69 17.83 -2.26 -2.72
CA GLY A 69 19.22 -2.14 -3.12
C GLY A 69 20.03 -3.35 -2.69
N GLN A 70 21.31 -3.35 -3.07
CA GLN A 70 22.24 -4.39 -2.66
C GLN A 70 22.54 -4.33 -1.15
N GLN A 71 22.58 -3.12 -0.60
CA GLN A 71 22.88 -2.91 0.83
C GLN A 71 21.70 -3.26 1.74
N GLY A 72 20.50 -3.37 1.19
CA GLY A 72 19.29 -3.60 1.95
C GLY A 72 18.06 -3.03 1.27
N LEU A 73 17.07 -2.70 2.08
CA LEU A 73 15.78 -2.21 1.65
C LEU A 73 15.34 -1.08 2.55
N TRP A 74 14.68 -0.09 1.97
CA TRP A 74 14.16 1.05 2.70
C TRP A 74 12.66 1.10 2.50
N THR A 75 11.94 1.34 3.59
CA THR A 75 10.49 1.58 3.54
C THR A 75 10.13 2.82 4.32
N VAL A 76 9.01 3.45 3.97
CA VAL A 76 8.50 4.63 4.69
C VAL A 76 8.21 4.31 6.16
N SER A 77 7.73 3.10 6.47
CA SER A 77 7.33 2.72 7.83
C SER A 77 8.50 2.30 8.72
N THR A 78 9.57 1.74 8.14
CA THR A 78 10.68 1.15 8.91
C THR A 78 12.02 1.85 8.70
N GLY A 79 12.13 2.75 7.72
CA GLY A 79 13.39 3.33 7.28
C GLY A 79 14.30 2.31 6.59
N ALA A 80 15.61 2.58 6.59
CA ALA A 80 16.62 1.74 5.98
C ALA A 80 16.88 0.49 6.82
N LEU A 81 16.72 -0.68 6.22
CA LEU A 81 16.95 -1.99 6.80
C LEU A 81 17.98 -2.75 5.97
N LYS A 82 18.91 -3.43 6.63
CA LYS A 82 19.88 -4.32 5.96
C LYS A 82 19.28 -5.71 5.73
N TRP A 83 19.75 -6.42 4.70
CA TRP A 83 19.38 -7.84 4.48
C TRP A 83 19.78 -8.78 5.63
N SER A 84 20.75 -8.38 6.46
CA SER A 84 21.11 -9.09 7.69
C SER A 84 20.00 -9.01 8.75
N GLU A 85 19.16 -7.98 8.72
CA GLU A 85 18.19 -7.67 9.78
C GLU A 85 16.75 -7.91 9.35
N ALA A 86 16.47 -7.91 8.04
CA ALA A 86 15.13 -8.08 7.49
C ALA A 86 15.07 -9.19 6.43
N ILE A 87 13.94 -9.90 6.43
CA ILE A 87 13.55 -10.89 5.42
C ILE A 87 12.30 -10.34 4.73
N VAL A 88 12.28 -10.39 3.39
CA VAL A 88 11.08 -10.09 2.61
C VAL A 88 10.45 -11.39 2.18
N LYS A 89 9.15 -11.55 2.47
CA LYS A 89 8.32 -12.65 1.96
C LYS A 89 7.15 -12.06 1.20
N ILE A 90 6.74 -12.78 0.15
CA ILE A 90 5.48 -12.50 -0.53
C ILE A 90 4.48 -13.52 -0.01
N GLU A 91 3.42 -13.03 0.61
CA GLU A 91 2.34 -13.86 1.15
C GLU A 91 1.07 -13.60 0.34
N HIS A 92 0.40 -14.68 -0.05
CA HIS A 92 -0.88 -14.60 -0.72
C HIS A 92 -1.97 -14.92 0.29
N GLU A 93 -2.88 -13.97 0.51
CA GLU A 93 -4.06 -14.21 1.33
C GLU A 93 -5.29 -14.31 0.43
N LEU A 94 -6.06 -15.36 0.68
CA LEU A 94 -7.40 -15.50 0.12
C LEU A 94 -8.34 -14.63 0.93
N THR A 95 -8.87 -13.60 0.29
CA THR A 95 -9.94 -12.79 0.85
C THR A 95 -11.19 -13.66 1.00
N SER A 96 -12.06 -13.35 1.96
CA SER A 96 -13.35 -14.04 2.18
C SER A 96 -14.26 -14.11 0.94
N LYS A 97 -13.97 -13.31 -0.10
CA LYS A 97 -14.65 -13.31 -1.40
C LYS A 97 -13.96 -14.17 -2.48
N GLY A 98 -12.96 -14.99 -2.12
CA GLY A 98 -12.22 -15.85 -3.07
C GLY A 98 -11.15 -15.15 -3.90
N MET A 99 -10.92 -13.85 -3.69
CA MET A 99 -9.85 -13.10 -4.36
C MET A 99 -8.51 -13.33 -3.65
N SER A 100 -7.49 -13.77 -4.39
CA SER A 100 -6.11 -13.88 -3.92
C SER A 100 -5.43 -12.53 -3.99
N ILE A 101 -4.99 -12.01 -2.85
CA ILE A 101 -4.28 -10.74 -2.74
C ILE A 101 -2.86 -11.02 -2.28
N ALA A 102 -1.89 -10.50 -3.03
CA ALA A 102 -0.48 -10.64 -2.70
C ALA A 102 -0.04 -9.48 -1.79
N TYR A 103 0.70 -9.82 -0.75
CA TYR A 103 1.29 -8.88 0.20
C TYR A 103 2.81 -9.07 0.24
N VAL A 104 3.54 -7.96 0.25
CA VAL A 104 4.96 -7.91 0.61
C VAL A 104 5.03 -7.74 2.12
N VAL A 105 5.51 -8.77 2.81
CA VAL A 105 5.69 -8.78 4.26
C VAL A 105 7.18 -8.70 4.56
N LEU A 106 7.58 -7.63 5.24
CA LEU A 106 8.92 -7.51 5.83
C LEU A 106 8.89 -8.03 7.26
N ARG A 107 9.76 -9.00 7.55
CA ARG A 107 9.91 -9.60 8.87
C ARG A 107 11.33 -9.42 9.38
N LYS A 108 11.50 -9.30 10.69
CA LYS A 108 12.83 -9.24 11.29
C LYS A 108 13.51 -10.61 11.21
N ARG A 109 14.76 -10.66 10.75
CA ARG A 109 15.49 -11.94 10.57
C ARG A 109 15.69 -12.70 11.89
N LYS A 110 15.97 -11.97 12.97
CA LYS A 110 16.16 -12.54 14.33
C LYS A 110 14.85 -12.96 15.00
N MET A 111 13.72 -12.38 14.60
CA MET A 111 12.40 -12.68 15.16
C MET A 111 11.41 -12.79 14.02
N GLN A 112 11.31 -13.98 13.41
CA GLN A 112 10.46 -14.21 12.25
C GLN A 112 8.97 -13.95 12.51
N ASN A 113 8.52 -13.89 13.76
CA ASN A 113 7.14 -13.52 14.12
C ASN A 113 6.91 -12.01 14.20
N GLN A 114 7.95 -11.18 14.11
CA GLN A 114 7.79 -9.72 14.15
C GLN A 114 7.72 -9.17 12.73
N GLU A 115 6.50 -8.88 12.29
CA GLU A 115 6.24 -8.16 11.05
C GLU A 115 6.60 -6.68 11.25
N LEU A 116 7.55 -6.21 10.45
CA LEU A 116 8.03 -4.83 10.48
C LEU A 116 7.16 -3.94 9.62
N ALA A 117 6.74 -4.45 8.46
CA ALA A 117 5.86 -3.75 7.55
C ALA A 117 5.16 -4.73 6.62
N ARG A 118 3.96 -4.36 6.20
CA ARG A 118 3.14 -5.15 5.29
C ARG A 118 2.51 -4.22 4.25
N PHE A 119 2.74 -4.52 2.98
CA PHE A 119 2.25 -3.73 1.85
C PHE A 119 1.48 -4.64 0.90
N ARG A 120 0.35 -4.18 0.35
CA ARG A 120 -0.28 -4.88 -0.76
C ARG A 120 0.57 -4.69 -2.01
N VAL A 121 0.78 -5.76 -2.76
CA VAL A 121 1.49 -5.68 -4.04
C VAL A 121 0.71 -4.85 -5.04
N ASP A 122 -0.62 -4.90 -5.01
CA ASP A 122 -1.50 -4.10 -5.89
C ASP A 122 -1.36 -2.58 -5.67
N ASP A 123 -0.83 -2.17 -4.51
CA ASP A 123 -0.57 -0.77 -4.21
C ASP A 123 0.80 -0.30 -4.75
N LEU A 124 1.68 -1.22 -5.14
CA LEU A 124 2.98 -0.89 -5.76
C LEU A 124 2.84 -0.84 -7.28
N ASP A 125 3.53 0.12 -7.91
CA ASP A 125 3.66 0.22 -9.37
C ASP A 125 4.63 -0.82 -9.94
N VAL A 126 4.39 -2.11 -9.63
CA VAL A 126 5.22 -3.21 -10.13
C VAL A 126 4.41 -4.48 -10.33
N ASP A 127 4.78 -5.24 -11.35
CA ASP A 127 4.18 -6.54 -11.59
C ASP A 127 4.42 -7.50 -10.41
N PRO A 128 3.36 -8.10 -9.83
CA PRO A 128 3.49 -9.05 -8.72
C PRO A 128 4.40 -10.24 -9.02
N LYS A 129 4.46 -10.62 -10.31
CA LYS A 129 5.27 -11.74 -10.80
C LYS A 129 6.76 -11.40 -10.89
N SER A 130 7.12 -10.13 -11.08
CA SER A 130 8.51 -9.70 -11.25
C SER A 130 9.15 -9.34 -9.91
N LEU A 131 8.37 -8.91 -8.92
CA LEU A 131 8.82 -8.58 -7.57
C LEU A 131 9.72 -9.65 -6.90
N PRO A 132 9.38 -10.96 -6.87
CA PRO A 132 10.25 -11.97 -6.27
C PRO A 132 11.58 -12.14 -7.00
N PHE A 133 11.63 -11.86 -8.30
CA PHE A 133 12.86 -11.91 -9.08
C PHE A 133 13.81 -10.78 -8.68
N HIS A 134 13.29 -9.55 -8.54
CA HIS A 134 14.06 -8.37 -8.14
C HIS A 134 14.64 -8.49 -6.73
N ILE A 135 13.84 -9.01 -5.78
CA ILE A 135 14.26 -9.29 -4.41
C ILE A 135 15.40 -10.33 -4.41
N ARG A 136 15.23 -11.42 -5.18
CA ARG A 136 16.20 -12.51 -5.25
C ARG A 136 17.51 -12.08 -5.94
N GLU A 137 17.43 -11.23 -6.95
CA GLU A 137 18.61 -10.65 -7.61
C GLU A 137 19.44 -9.81 -6.63
N CYS A 138 18.79 -9.01 -5.78
CA CYS A 138 19.48 -8.15 -4.81
C CYS A 138 20.04 -8.92 -3.61
N MET A 139 19.52 -10.10 -3.27
CA MET A 139 20.05 -10.94 -2.18
C MET A 139 21.23 -11.85 -2.57
N ARG A 140 21.42 -12.15 -3.87
CA ARG A 140 22.38 -13.18 -4.33
C ARG A 140 23.80 -12.67 -4.58
N LYS A 141 24.04 -11.36 -4.56
CA LYS A 141 25.37 -10.75 -4.71
C LYS A 141 25.83 -10.19 -3.38
#